data_AF-A0A7K0U903-F1
#
_entry.id   AF-A0A7K0U903-F1
#
_cell.length_a   1.000
_cell.length_b   1.000
_cell.length_c   1.000
_cell.angle_alpha   90.00
_cell.angle_beta   90.00
_cell.angle_gamma   90.00
#
_symmetry.space_group_name_H-M   'P 1'
#
loop_
_entity.id
_entity.type
_entity.pdbx_description
1 polymer ?
#
loop_
_entity_poly.entity_id
_entity_poly.type
_entity_poly.pdbx_seq_one_letter_code
_entity_poly.pdbx_strand_id
1 'polypeptide(L)' 'MILNEKARAVADVAIAFNPAKSDEFSRQVLITVEKNRAGRGGVNIQFDKDFEFYRLNPQGSFLVEKLLSDVLSEG' A
#
# COMPACT_ATOMS: atom_id res chain seq x y z
N MET A 1 13.63 0.19 -3.37
CA MET A 1 12.21 0.54 -3.61
C MET A 1 11.50 -0.74 -3.97
N ILE A 2 10.31 -0.94 -3.41
CA ILE A 2 9.46 -2.11 -3.66
C ILE A 2 8.10 -1.60 -4.15
N LEU A 3 7.52 -2.25 -5.14
CA LEU A 3 6.18 -1.98 -5.66
C LEU A 3 5.30 -3.20 -5.42
N ASN A 4 4.11 -2.98 -4.86
CA ASN A 4 3.14 -4.01 -4.55
C ASN A 4 1.73 -3.61 -4.99
N GLU A 5 0.88 -4.61 -5.23
CA GLU A 5 -0.57 -4.42 -5.30
C GLU A 5 -1.10 -4.16 -3.89
N LYS A 6 -1.81 -3.05 -3.67
CA LYS A 6 -2.24 -2.67 -2.31
C LYS A 6 -3.14 -3.74 -1.69
N ALA A 7 -4.05 -4.30 -2.49
CA ALA A 7 -4.96 -5.37 -2.07
C ALA A 7 -4.27 -6.63 -1.51
N ARG A 8 -2.99 -6.86 -1.82
CA ARG A 8 -2.22 -8.00 -1.31
C ARG A 8 -1.25 -7.63 -0.18
N ALA A 9 -0.99 -6.33 0.02
CA ALA A 9 -0.02 -5.84 0.97
C ALA A 9 -0.65 -5.47 2.32
N VAL A 10 -1.91 -5.03 2.32
CA VAL A 10 -2.66 -4.68 3.55
C VAL A 10 -3.12 -5.94 4.27
N ALA A 11 -3.21 -5.88 5.60
CA ALA A 11 -3.72 -6.98 6.41
C ALA A 11 -5.24 -7.16 6.24
N ASP A 12 -5.73 -8.40 6.34
CA ASP A 12 -7.16 -8.75 6.17
C ASP A 12 -8.08 -7.96 7.09
N VAL A 13 -7.60 -7.61 8.29
CA VAL A 13 -8.32 -6.76 9.25
C VAL A 13 -8.74 -5.42 8.65
N ALA A 14 -7.96 -4.86 7.71
CA ALA A 14 -8.30 -3.60 7.04
C ALA A 14 -9.48 -3.73 6.06
N ILE A 15 -9.73 -4.93 5.54
CA ILE A 15 -10.82 -5.23 4.60
C ILE A 15 -12.05 -5.73 5.35
N ALA A 16 -11.87 -6.52 6.42
CA ALA A 16 -12.94 -7.14 7.19
C ALA A 16 -13.97 -6.13 7.74
N PHE A 17 -13.53 -4.91 8.09
CA PHE A 17 -14.41 -3.87 8.61
C PHE A 17 -15.07 -3.01 7.53
N ASN A 18 -14.64 -3.08 6.27
CA ASN A 18 -15.23 -2.32 5.17
C ASN A 18 -14.99 -3.00 3.79
N PRO A 19 -15.91 -3.86 3.33
CA PRO A 19 -15.77 -4.55 2.06
C PRO A 19 -15.64 -3.62 0.85
N ALA A 20 -16.20 -2.40 0.90
CA ALA A 20 -16.09 -1.43 -0.19
C ALA A 20 -14.64 -0.98 -0.43
N LYS A 21 -13.77 -1.06 0.59
CA LYS A 21 -12.33 -0.78 0.43
C LYS A 21 -11.60 -1.84 -0.39
N SER A 22 -12.14 -3.06 -0.49
CA SER A 22 -11.52 -4.13 -1.30
C SER A 22 -11.42 -3.71 -2.77
N ASP A 23 -12.50 -3.17 -3.30
CA ASP A 23 -12.54 -2.70 -4.69
C ASP A 23 -11.62 -1.49 -4.88
N GLU A 24 -11.55 -0.58 -3.91
CA GLU A 24 -10.61 0.55 -3.93
C GLU A 24 -9.15 0.09 -3.95
N PHE A 25 -8.78 -0.85 -3.06
CA PHE A 25 -7.41 -1.36 -2.97
C PHE A 25 -6.99 -2.12 -4.22
N SER A 26 -7.93 -2.76 -4.91
CA SER A 26 -7.67 -3.40 -6.21
C SER A 26 -7.23 -2.39 -7.27
N ARG A 27 -7.52 -1.11 -7.07
CA ARG A 27 -7.16 -0.01 -7.99
C ARG A 27 -5.99 0.82 -7.50
N GLN A 28 -5.30 0.40 -6.45
CA GLN A 28 -4.18 1.12 -5.86
C GLN A 28 -2.92 0.28 -5.85
N VAL A 29 -1.79 0.94 -6.09
CA VAL A 29 -0.47 0.36 -5.87
C VAL A 29 0.14 0.93 -4.60
N LEU A 30 0.97 0.13 -3.95
CA LEU A 30 1.77 0.53 -2.81
C LEU A 30 3.24 0.57 -3.21
N ILE A 31 3.89 1.71 -2.97
CA ILE A 31 5.33 1.88 -3.12
C ILE A 31 5.95 2.02 -1.74
N THR A 32 6.88 1.12 -1.44
CA THR A 32 7.71 1.19 -0.24
C THR A 32 9.09 1.74 -0.61
N VAL A 33 9.46 2.86 0.01
CA VAL A 33 10.76 3.52 -0.15
C VAL A 33 11.57 3.28 1.10
N GLU A 34 12.67 2.56 0.94
CA GLU A 34 13.67 2.38 1.98
C GLU A 34 14.84 3.34 1.76
N LYS A 35 15.17 4.12 2.78
CA LYS A 35 16.34 5.00 2.78
C LYS A 35 17.52 4.29 3.43
N ASN A 36 18.59 4.07 2.67
CA ASN A 36 19.79 3.36 3.15
C ASN A 36 20.72 4.20 4.05
N ARG A 37 20.37 5.45 4.40
CA ARG A 37 21.22 6.37 5.19
C ARG A 37 20.43 7.06 6.30
N ALA A 38 20.48 6.49 7.50
CA ALA A 38 19.98 7.04 8.78
C ALA A 38 18.57 7.68 8.76
N GLY A 39 17.75 7.39 7.75
CA GLY A 39 16.40 7.91 7.60
C GLY A 39 15.37 6.95 8.16
N ARG A 40 14.10 7.39 8.20
CA ARG A 40 12.97 6.50 8.47
C ARG A 40 12.96 5.38 7.42
N GLY A 41 13.15 4.14 7.86
CA GLY A 41 12.99 2.95 7.03
C GLY A 41 11.51 2.74 6.68
N GLY A 42 11.24 2.11 5.55
CA GLY A 42 9.90 1.67 5.17
C GLY A 42 8.86 2.79 5.03
N VAL A 43 9.13 3.81 4.21
CA VAL A 43 8.09 4.81 3.88
C VAL A 43 7.13 4.22 2.86
N ASN A 44 5.88 4.03 3.27
CA ASN A 44 4.82 3.44 2.47
C ASN A 44 3.92 4.54 1.88
N ILE A 45 3.86 4.60 0.54
CA ILE A 45 3.07 5.59 -0.20
C ILE A 45 2.14 4.83 -1.16
N GLN A 46 0.85 5.15 -1.11
CA GLN A 46 -0.15 4.60 -2.01
C GLN A 46 -0.43 5.55 -3.19
N PHE A 47 -0.76 4.96 -4.34
CA PHE A 47 -1.13 5.69 -5.55
C PHE A 47 -2.32 5.02 -6.22
N ASP A 48 -3.23 5.81 -6.78
CA ASP A 48 -4.29 5.29 -7.63
C ASP A 48 -3.76 4.91 -9.01
N LYS A 49 -4.28 3.81 -9.55
CA LYS A 49 -3.94 3.29 -10.87
C LYS A 49 -5.07 3.58 -11.85
N ASP A 50 -4.68 4.22 -12.94
CA ASP A 50 -5.50 4.36 -14.14
C ASP A 50 -5.20 3.16 -15.07
N PHE A 51 -6.07 2.15 -15.01
CA PHE A 51 -5.89 0.90 -15.76
C PHE A 51 -6.03 1.06 -17.26
N GLU A 52 -6.94 1.95 -17.69
CA GLU A 52 -7.22 2.13 -19.11
C GLU A 52 -5.97 2.59 -19.86
N PHE A 53 -5.14 3.37 -19.18
CA PHE A 53 -3.94 3.95 -19.77
C PHE A 53 -2.63 3.49 -19.13
N TYR A 54 -2.65 2.47 -18.27
CA TYR A 54 -1.48 1.94 -17.58
C TYR A 54 -0.65 3.02 -16.86
N ARG A 55 -1.33 3.97 -16.21
CA ARG A 55 -0.72 5.12 -15.55
C ARG A 55 -1.01 5.12 -14.05
N LEU A 56 -0.15 5.81 -13.30
CA LEU A 56 -0.39 6.11 -11.88
C LEU A 56 -0.77 7.58 -11.76
N ASN A 57 -1.76 7.88 -10.93
CA ASN A 57 -1.95 9.25 -10.46
C ASN A 57 -0.71 9.63 -9.63
N PRO A 58 0.08 10.65 -10.01
CA PRO A 58 1.32 10.98 -9.30
C PRO A 58 1.06 11.60 -7.91
N GLN A 59 -0.18 11.98 -7.61
CA GLN A 59 -0.56 12.47 -6.29
C GLN A 59 -0.81 11.28 -5.36
N GLY A 60 0.25 10.85 -4.68
CA GLY A 60 0.19 9.79 -3.69
C GLY A 60 -0.09 10.31 -2.28
N SER A 61 -0.46 9.38 -1.40
CA SER A 61 -0.66 9.64 0.03
C SER A 61 0.09 8.60 0.87
N PHE A 62 0.37 8.93 2.13
CA PHE A 62 0.94 7.95 3.05
C PHE A 62 -0.08 6.84 3.34
N LEU A 63 0.40 5.61 3.44
CA LEU A 63 -0.44 4.48 3.81
C LEU A 63 -0.97 4.66 5.23
N VAL A 64 -2.28 4.45 5.41
CA VAL A 64 -2.96 4.50 6.72
C VAL A 64 -3.27 3.10 7.24
N GLU A 65 -3.51 2.15 6.33
CA GLU A 65 -3.77 0.75 6.69
C GLU A 65 -2.52 0.03 7.23
N LYS A 66 -2.75 -0.94 8.14
CA LYS A 66 -1.69 -1.81 8.64
C LYS A 66 -1.28 -2.81 7.54
N LEU A 67 0.02 -3.01 7.36
CA LEU A 67 0.55 -4.00 6.43
C LEU A 67 0.49 -5.42 6.99
N LEU A 68 0.32 -6.40 6.11
CA LEU A 68 0.41 -7.80 6.46
C LEU A 68 1.79 -8.14 7.04
N SER A 69 2.87 -7.56 6.50
CA SER A 69 4.23 -7.73 7.02
C SER A 69 4.36 -7.33 8.49
N ASP A 70 3.70 -6.23 8.88
CA ASP A 70 3.76 -5.72 10.25
C ASP A 70 3.06 -6.69 11.20
N VAL A 71 1.89 -7.22 10.79
CA VAL A 71 1.16 -8.23 11.54
C VAL A 71 1.97 -9.52 11.71
N LEU A 72 2.63 -9.98 10.64
CA LEU A 72 3.46 -11.18 10.67
C LEU A 72 4.74 -11.02 11.51
N SER A 73 5.23 -9.78 11.68
CA SER A 73 6.42 -9.50 12.50
C SER A 73 6.12 -9.39 14.00
N GLU A 74 4.86 -9.19 14.36
CA GLU A 74 4.39 -9.05 15.75
C GLU A 74 3.96 -10.37 16.40
N GLY A 75 3.78 -11.44 15.62
CA GLY A 75 3.38 -12.78 16.07
C GLY A 75 4.55 -13.77 16.04
#